data_AF-A0A1J9UQN2-F1
#
_entry.id   AF-A0A1J9UQN2-F1
#
_cell.length_a   1.000
_cell.length_b   1.000
_cell.length_c   1.000
_cell.angle_alpha   90.00
_cell.angle_beta   90.00
_cell.angle_gamma   90.00
#
_symmetry.space_group_name_H-M   'P 1'
#
loop_
_entity.id
_entity.type
_entity.pdbx_description
1 polymer ?
#
loop_
_entity_poly.entity_id
_entity_poly.type
_entity_poly.pdbx_seq_one_letter_code
_entity_poly.pdbx_strand_id
1 'polypeptide(L)'
;MAIYHTVIREYKRMVTYLENHNEDAVYTLSPEEEQKLVVLAETMIKHWDIDATTIELVQGGQLALVWKIHTTDGPFCLKRIHRPEKKALFSIHAQDYLAKKGMRVPSIIPSKLNQLYTKHGPFLFVVYEWIEGRPFELTMQEDLEMIMKGLADFHVASIGYKPPPGIPIFTKLGRWPNHYIKRFQQMEIWKTLSTTMPDDPFSQFYLAEIDAFILEAKHTHQRLLESEYTKWTDELQTFPNLCHQDYGTGNSLLDPSNQIWVIDLDTVSYDLPIRDLRKMIIPLLDTTGVWNENQFQIMINAYESVSPLTAEQKKIMFIDMLFPYELYDVIREKYVRKSPLLADELAGAMEYERIKSKALNILIEEF
;
A
#
# COMPACT_ATOMS: atom_id res chain seq x y z
N MET A 1 -19.50 23.61 16.52
CA MET A 1 -19.67 22.36 17.29
C MET A 1 -20.75 21.43 16.76
N ALA A 2 -21.93 21.91 16.33
CA ALA A 2 -23.03 21.04 15.85
C ALA A 2 -22.70 20.25 14.57
N ILE A 3 -22.11 20.91 13.56
CA ILE A 3 -21.68 20.28 12.30
C ILE A 3 -20.66 19.16 12.56
N TYR A 4 -19.71 19.40 13.47
CA TYR A 4 -18.67 18.43 13.83
C TYR A 4 -19.23 17.16 14.48
N HIS A 5 -20.22 17.28 15.36
CA HIS A 5 -20.86 16.10 15.98
C HIS A 5 -21.66 15.29 14.95
N THR A 6 -22.30 15.95 13.98
CA THR A 6 -23.02 15.30 12.89
C THR A 6 -22.06 14.59 11.93
N VAL A 7 -20.97 15.25 11.53
CA VAL A 7 -19.92 14.66 10.69
C VAL A 7 -19.24 13.48 11.39
N ILE A 8 -19.00 13.53 12.71
CA ILE A 8 -18.51 12.37 13.46
C ILE A 8 -19.53 11.23 13.47
N ARG A 9 -20.83 11.53 13.59
CA ARG A 9 -21.88 10.50 13.63
C ARG A 9 -22.00 9.77 12.29
N GLU A 10 -21.94 10.50 11.19
CA GLU A 10 -21.95 9.93 9.83
C GLU A 10 -20.64 9.24 9.51
N TYR A 11 -19.52 9.81 9.93
CA TYR A 11 -18.24 9.13 9.89
C TYR A 11 -18.26 7.83 10.68
N LYS A 12 -18.90 7.77 11.87
CA LYS A 12 -19.08 6.51 12.60
C LYS A 12 -19.96 5.53 11.85
N ARG A 13 -21.00 5.97 11.14
CA ARG A 13 -21.81 5.09 10.29
C ARG A 13 -21.01 4.54 9.12
N MET A 14 -20.24 5.39 8.44
CA MET A 14 -19.34 5.00 7.36
C MET A 14 -18.24 4.07 7.87
N VAL A 15 -17.61 4.38 9.02
CA VAL A 15 -16.62 3.49 9.65
C VAL A 15 -17.26 2.17 10.04
N THR A 16 -18.42 2.15 10.71
CA THR A 16 -19.13 0.89 11.00
C THR A 16 -19.46 0.14 9.71
N TYR A 17 -19.84 0.82 8.64
CA TYR A 17 -20.07 0.19 7.34
C TYR A 17 -18.78 -0.41 6.78
N LEU A 18 -17.70 0.36 6.69
CA LEU A 18 -16.38 -0.03 6.17
C LEU A 18 -15.66 -1.04 7.08
N GLU A 19 -15.94 -1.08 8.38
CA GLU A 19 -15.44 -2.10 9.31
C GLU A 19 -16.22 -3.42 9.16
N ASN A 20 -17.48 -3.34 8.74
CA ASN A 20 -18.33 -4.49 8.44
C ASN A 20 -18.21 -4.97 6.97
N HIS A 21 -17.50 -4.23 6.12
CA HIS A 21 -17.27 -4.54 4.71
C HIS A 21 -15.74 -4.46 4.42
N ASN A 22 -15.29 -4.74 3.19
CA ASN A 22 -13.84 -4.72 2.87
C ASN A 22 -13.24 -3.29 3.02
N GLU A 23 -11.92 -3.15 3.28
CA GLU A 23 -11.20 -1.87 3.26
C GLU A 23 -11.29 -1.16 1.89
N ASP A 24 -11.54 -1.94 0.82
CA ASP A 24 -11.78 -1.46 -0.54
C ASP A 24 -13.27 -1.19 -0.85
N ALA A 25 -14.17 -1.44 0.11
CA ALA A 25 -15.60 -1.17 -0.07
C ALA A 25 -15.81 0.35 -0.22
N VAL A 26 -16.53 0.75 -1.26
CA VAL A 26 -16.89 2.15 -1.47
C VAL A 26 -18.27 2.38 -0.87
N TYR A 27 -18.33 3.18 0.19
CA TYR A 27 -19.60 3.65 0.72
C TYR A 27 -20.15 4.75 -0.19
N THR A 28 -21.29 4.51 -0.82
CA THR A 28 -21.97 5.54 -1.61
C THR A 28 -22.55 6.60 -0.68
N LEU A 29 -21.97 7.79 -0.73
CA LEU A 29 -22.45 8.94 0.02
C LEU A 29 -23.81 9.41 -0.51
N SER A 30 -24.72 9.74 0.40
CA SER A 30 -25.89 10.54 0.04
C SER A 30 -25.50 11.99 -0.28
N PRO A 31 -26.31 12.72 -1.07
CA PRO A 31 -26.05 14.14 -1.34
C PRO A 31 -25.92 15.00 -0.07
N GLU A 32 -26.62 14.64 1.01
CA GLU A 32 -26.53 15.34 2.29
C GLU A 32 -25.18 15.09 3.01
N GLU A 33 -24.66 13.85 2.96
CA GLU A 33 -23.36 13.50 3.52
C GLU A 33 -22.22 14.18 2.74
N GLU A 34 -22.30 14.18 1.41
CA GLU A 34 -21.34 14.87 0.54
C GLU A 34 -21.28 16.37 0.86
N GLN A 35 -22.44 17.04 0.97
CA GLN A 35 -22.50 18.45 1.33
C GLN A 35 -21.84 18.74 2.70
N LYS A 36 -21.99 17.84 3.68
CA LYS A 36 -21.34 18.00 4.99
C LYS A 36 -19.82 17.85 4.93
N LEU A 37 -19.32 16.97 4.05
CA LEU A 37 -17.89 16.84 3.82
C LEU A 37 -17.30 18.08 3.13
N VAL A 38 -18.04 18.70 2.21
CA VAL A 38 -17.66 20.00 1.62
C VAL A 38 -17.59 21.09 2.70
N VAL A 39 -18.60 21.21 3.57
CA VAL A 39 -18.60 22.19 4.68
C VAL A 39 -17.45 21.94 5.68
N LEU A 40 -17.08 20.68 5.92
CA LEU A 40 -15.90 20.35 6.70
C LEU A 40 -14.64 20.91 6.04
N ALA A 41 -14.44 20.67 4.74
CA ALA A 41 -13.30 21.18 3.99
C ALA A 41 -13.24 22.73 3.97
N GLU A 42 -14.37 23.42 3.76
CA GLU A 42 -14.48 24.88 3.87
C GLU A 42 -14.07 25.41 5.26
N THR A 43 -14.33 24.63 6.31
CA THR A 43 -13.93 25.00 7.67
C THR A 43 -12.44 24.78 7.88
N MET A 44 -11.89 23.66 7.38
CA MET A 44 -10.49 23.29 7.58
C MET A 44 -9.54 24.15 6.74
N ILE A 45 -9.90 24.48 5.50
CA ILE A 45 -9.02 25.24 4.60
C ILE A 45 -8.69 26.64 5.14
N LYS A 46 -9.53 27.22 6.00
CA LYS A 46 -9.30 28.53 6.67
C LYS A 46 -8.02 28.58 7.51
N HIS A 47 -7.49 27.43 7.92
CA HIS A 47 -6.21 27.31 8.62
C HIS A 47 -4.99 27.55 7.72
N TRP A 48 -5.17 27.51 6.39
CA TRP A 48 -4.18 27.85 5.38
C TRP A 48 -4.47 29.22 4.78
N ASP A 49 -3.44 29.84 4.20
CA ASP A 49 -3.55 31.11 3.48
C ASP A 49 -3.91 30.84 2.01
N ILE A 50 -5.09 30.25 1.82
CA ILE A 50 -5.60 29.77 0.53
C ILE A 50 -7.02 30.32 0.36
N ASP A 51 -7.19 31.14 -0.67
CA ASP A 51 -8.48 31.69 -1.07
C ASP A 51 -9.21 30.70 -2.00
N ALA A 52 -9.95 29.77 -1.38
CA ALA A 52 -10.71 28.76 -2.10
C ALA A 52 -11.91 29.37 -2.87
N THR A 53 -12.01 29.09 -4.17
CA THR A 53 -13.16 29.47 -5.01
C THR A 53 -14.22 28.38 -5.06
N THR A 54 -13.80 27.13 -5.25
CA THR A 54 -14.65 25.93 -5.22
C THR A 54 -13.92 24.77 -4.54
N ILE A 55 -14.69 23.90 -3.88
CA ILE A 55 -14.18 22.69 -3.23
C ILE A 55 -14.91 21.49 -3.83
N GLU A 56 -14.15 20.57 -4.41
CA GLU A 56 -14.61 19.31 -4.97
C GLU A 56 -14.20 18.16 -4.04
N LEU A 57 -15.14 17.28 -3.70
CA LEU A 57 -14.84 16.03 -2.99
C LEU A 57 -14.35 14.99 -4.00
N VAL A 58 -13.07 14.61 -3.91
CA VAL A 58 -12.43 13.62 -4.80
C VAL A 58 -12.59 12.21 -4.26
N GLN A 59 -12.42 12.04 -2.93
CA GLN A 59 -12.55 10.75 -2.26
C GLN A 59 -13.33 10.94 -0.96
N GLY A 60 -14.52 10.32 -0.90
CA GLY A 60 -15.46 10.48 0.21
C GLY A 60 -16.03 9.18 0.78
N GLY A 61 -16.14 8.14 -0.03
CA GLY A 61 -16.71 6.84 0.35
C GLY A 61 -15.74 5.88 1.03
N GLN A 62 -14.54 6.36 1.39
CA GLN A 62 -13.48 5.58 2.00
C GLN A 62 -13.00 6.25 3.28
N LEU A 63 -12.14 5.57 4.04
CA LEU A 63 -11.68 6.06 5.34
C LEU A 63 -10.85 7.35 5.23
N ALA A 64 -9.98 7.44 4.22
CA ALA A 64 -9.28 8.67 3.85
C ALA A 64 -10.22 9.59 3.05
N LEU A 65 -10.14 10.89 3.33
CA LEU A 65 -10.90 11.89 2.57
C LEU A 65 -9.95 12.80 1.82
N VAL A 66 -10.27 13.07 0.56
CA VAL A 66 -9.48 13.91 -0.33
C VAL A 66 -10.40 14.92 -1.00
N TRP A 67 -9.99 16.18 -1.00
CA TRP A 67 -10.68 17.28 -1.69
C TRP A 67 -9.72 18.00 -2.63
N LYS A 68 -10.21 18.39 -3.81
CA LYS A 68 -9.55 19.34 -4.70
C LYS A 68 -10.07 20.74 -4.38
N ILE A 69 -9.17 21.61 -3.96
CA ILE A 69 -9.45 23.00 -3.60
C ILE A 69 -9.04 23.87 -4.77
N HIS A 70 -10.00 24.45 -5.48
CA HIS A 70 -9.71 25.37 -6.58
C HIS A 70 -9.43 26.77 -6.04
N THR A 71 -8.48 27.46 -6.66
CA THR A 71 -8.13 28.86 -6.39
C THR A 71 -7.90 29.59 -7.71
N THR A 72 -7.62 30.89 -7.67
CA THR A 72 -7.20 31.66 -8.85
C THR A 72 -5.81 31.28 -9.35
N ASP A 73 -4.95 30.74 -8.48
CA ASP A 73 -3.54 30.46 -8.76
C ASP A 73 -3.25 28.97 -9.04
N GLY A 74 -4.31 28.15 -9.07
CA GLY A 74 -4.24 26.71 -9.30
C GLY A 74 -4.86 25.88 -8.18
N PRO A 75 -5.06 24.58 -8.40
CA PRO A 75 -5.67 23.71 -7.40
C PRO A 75 -4.69 23.25 -6.32
N PHE A 76 -5.24 22.93 -5.15
CA PHE A 76 -4.54 22.25 -4.05
C PHE A 76 -5.27 20.97 -3.64
N CYS A 77 -4.57 20.06 -3.00
CA CYS A 77 -5.16 18.85 -2.41
C CYS A 77 -5.27 19.02 -0.90
N LEU A 78 -6.49 19.04 -0.35
CA LEU A 78 -6.71 18.90 1.09
C LEU A 78 -6.97 17.43 1.39
N LYS A 79 -6.24 16.84 2.34
CA LYS A 79 -6.41 15.45 2.76
C LYS A 79 -6.68 15.35 4.25
N ARG A 80 -7.64 14.51 4.63
CA ARG A 80 -7.80 14.03 6.01
C ARG A 80 -7.14 12.67 6.16
N ILE A 81 -6.06 12.61 6.93
CA ILE A 81 -5.28 11.39 7.13
C ILE A 81 -6.03 10.43 8.04
N HIS A 82 -6.29 9.21 7.55
CA HIS A 82 -6.90 8.14 8.34
C HIS A 82 -5.84 7.15 8.86
N ARG A 83 -4.99 7.63 9.77
CA ARG A 83 -3.98 6.80 10.46
C ARG A 83 -3.87 7.22 11.93
N PRO A 84 -3.43 6.32 12.82
CA PRO A 84 -3.05 6.72 14.17
C PRO A 84 -2.02 7.85 14.12
N GLU A 85 -2.18 8.86 14.98
CA GLU A 85 -1.42 10.11 14.96
C GLU A 85 0.09 9.90 14.75
N LYS A 86 0.70 8.98 15.50
CA LYS A 86 2.14 8.69 15.37
C LYS A 86 2.54 8.23 13.96
N LYS A 87 1.74 7.38 13.31
CA LYS A 87 2.00 6.90 11.93
C LYS A 87 1.81 8.01 10.91
N ALA A 88 0.74 8.80 11.06
CA ALA A 88 0.48 9.95 10.20
C ALA A 88 1.62 10.98 10.27
N LEU A 89 2.11 11.28 11.47
CA LEU A 89 3.25 12.19 11.62
C LEU A 89 4.52 11.64 10.95
N PHE A 90 4.76 10.33 11.05
CA PHE A 90 5.88 9.69 10.37
C PHE A 90 5.79 9.82 8.84
N SER A 91 4.60 9.64 8.23
CA SER A 91 4.43 9.80 6.78
C SER A 91 4.46 11.26 6.32
N ILE A 92 3.82 12.18 7.06
CA ILE A 92 3.83 13.62 6.75
C ILE A 92 5.25 14.17 6.69
N HIS A 93 6.08 13.84 7.69
CA HIS A 93 7.47 14.28 7.71
C HIS A 93 8.35 13.56 6.69
N ALA A 94 8.01 12.32 6.31
CA ALA A 94 8.70 11.61 5.22
C ALA A 94 8.46 12.32 3.88
N GLN A 95 7.20 12.70 3.61
CA GLN A 95 6.85 13.41 2.38
C GLN A 95 7.49 14.80 2.31
N ASP A 96 7.49 15.56 3.40
CA ASP A 96 8.18 16.85 3.48
C ASP A 96 9.70 16.72 3.23
N TYR A 97 10.33 15.69 3.81
CA TYR A 97 11.75 15.40 3.58
C TYR A 97 12.03 15.09 2.10
N LEU A 98 11.22 14.22 1.49
CA LEU A 98 11.37 13.81 0.10
C LEU A 98 11.18 14.99 -0.86
N ALA A 99 10.12 15.78 -0.69
CA ALA A 99 9.85 16.97 -1.50
C ALA A 99 11.02 17.96 -1.43
N LYS A 100 11.52 18.27 -0.22
CA LYS A 100 12.66 19.17 -0.01
C LYS A 100 13.98 18.63 -0.57
N LYS A 101 14.11 17.31 -0.70
CA LYS A 101 15.26 16.66 -1.35
C LYS A 101 15.17 16.66 -2.88
N GLY A 102 14.05 17.12 -3.44
CA GLY A 102 13.81 17.16 -4.89
C GLY A 102 13.19 15.88 -5.46
N MET A 103 12.74 14.96 -4.61
CA MET A 103 11.92 13.84 -5.07
C MET A 103 10.54 14.37 -5.49
N ARG A 104 10.01 13.84 -6.60
CA ARG A 104 8.69 14.18 -7.13
C ARG A 104 7.58 13.52 -6.32
N VAL A 105 7.35 14.07 -5.14
CA VAL A 105 6.18 13.85 -4.30
C VAL A 105 5.51 15.20 -4.07
N PRO A 106 4.17 15.28 -3.92
CA PRO A 106 3.50 16.55 -3.71
C PRO A 106 4.05 17.28 -2.47
N SER A 107 4.49 18.51 -2.66
CA SER A 107 4.94 19.41 -1.61
C SER A 107 3.81 19.73 -0.63
N ILE A 108 4.14 19.77 0.66
CA ILE A 108 3.18 20.16 1.70
C ILE A 108 3.13 21.69 1.81
N ILE A 109 1.93 22.25 1.75
CA ILE A 109 1.68 23.68 1.95
C ILE A 109 1.53 23.94 3.45
N PRO A 110 2.41 24.77 4.07
CA PRO A 110 2.30 25.10 5.48
C PRO A 110 1.02 25.88 5.80
N SER A 111 0.45 25.63 6.98
CA SER A 111 -0.65 26.43 7.52
C SER A 111 -0.20 27.86 7.88
N LYS A 112 -1.15 28.73 8.24
CA LYS A 112 -0.88 30.09 8.75
C LYS A 112 0.01 30.11 10.00
N LEU A 113 0.10 28.99 10.73
CA LEU A 113 0.98 28.80 11.88
C LEU A 113 2.33 28.18 11.50
N ASN A 114 2.64 28.08 10.21
CA ASN A 114 3.84 27.44 9.66
C ASN A 114 4.00 25.96 10.09
N GLN A 115 2.88 25.25 10.23
CA GLN A 115 2.84 23.83 10.53
C GLN A 115 2.48 23.03 9.28
N LEU A 116 3.08 21.84 9.11
CA LEU A 116 2.80 20.93 7.99
C LEU A 116 1.38 20.36 7.99
N TYR A 117 0.69 20.42 9.14
CA TYR A 117 -0.65 19.87 9.30
C TYR A 117 -1.43 20.68 10.34
N THR A 118 -2.75 20.54 10.32
CA THR A 118 -3.64 21.00 11.39
C THR A 118 -4.37 19.80 12.00
N LYS A 119 -4.43 19.72 13.33
CA LYS A 119 -5.17 18.68 14.05
C LYS A 119 -6.58 19.15 14.39
N HIS A 120 -7.59 18.34 14.08
CA HIS A 120 -8.98 18.60 14.46
C HIS A 120 -9.64 17.34 15.04
N GLY A 121 -9.73 17.30 16.37
CA GLY A 121 -10.08 16.10 17.14
C GLY A 121 -9.07 14.97 16.93
N PRO A 122 -9.49 13.76 16.52
CA PRO A 122 -8.57 12.63 16.34
C PRO A 122 -7.86 12.64 14.97
N PHE A 123 -8.23 13.55 14.05
CA PHE A 123 -7.73 13.55 12.68
C PHE A 123 -6.71 14.66 12.43
N LEU A 124 -5.81 14.39 11.48
CA LEU A 124 -4.85 15.32 10.95
C LEU A 124 -5.27 15.71 9.53
N PHE A 125 -5.17 17.00 9.23
CA PHE A 125 -5.45 17.58 7.92
C PHE A 125 -4.17 18.16 7.36
N VAL A 126 -3.91 17.89 6.09
CA VAL A 126 -2.70 18.32 5.37
C VAL A 126 -3.13 18.91 4.04
N VAL A 127 -2.49 19.99 3.62
CA VAL A 127 -2.65 20.54 2.27
C VAL A 127 -1.39 20.25 1.48
N TYR A 128 -1.56 19.73 0.27
CA TYR A 128 -0.50 19.47 -0.69
C TYR A 128 -0.72 20.29 -1.95
N GLU A 129 0.33 20.50 -2.74
CA GLU A 129 0.16 20.91 -4.13
C GLU A 129 -0.68 19.87 -4.89
N TRP A 130 -1.48 20.32 -5.85
CA TRP A 130 -2.17 19.41 -6.76
C TRP A 130 -1.28 19.12 -7.96
N ILE A 131 -1.00 17.84 -8.21
CA ILE A 131 -0.21 17.40 -9.37
C ILE A 131 -1.17 17.07 -10.51
N GLU A 132 -1.02 17.77 -11.63
CA GLU A 132 -1.70 17.43 -12.87
C GLU A 132 -0.92 16.32 -13.59
N GLY A 133 -1.61 15.23 -13.93
CA GLY A 133 -1.01 14.07 -14.57
C GLY A 133 -2.03 12.99 -14.86
N ARG A 134 -1.61 11.96 -15.59
CA ARG A 134 -2.41 10.77 -15.86
C ARG A 134 -1.91 9.57 -15.05
N PRO A 135 -2.78 8.60 -14.71
CA PRO A 135 -2.32 7.31 -14.21
C PRO A 135 -1.53 6.55 -15.29
N PHE A 136 -0.73 5.58 -14.85
CA PHE A 136 -0.01 4.66 -15.73
C PHE A 136 -0.93 3.56 -16.27
N GLU A 137 -0.75 3.18 -17.53
CA GLU A 137 -1.40 2.06 -18.19
C GLU A 137 -0.47 0.83 -18.17
N LEU A 138 -0.68 -0.12 -17.25
CA LEU A 138 0.25 -1.24 -17.03
C LEU A 138 0.36 -2.22 -18.21
N THR A 139 -0.55 -2.16 -19.18
CA THR A 139 -0.48 -2.90 -20.44
C THR A 139 0.51 -2.29 -21.43
N MET A 140 0.89 -1.03 -21.24
CA MET A 140 1.87 -0.32 -22.06
C MET A 140 3.26 -0.50 -21.47
N GLN A 141 4.19 -1.05 -22.25
CA GLN A 141 5.55 -1.34 -21.77
C GLN A 141 6.27 -0.08 -21.27
N GLU A 142 6.15 1.05 -21.96
CA GLU A 142 6.81 2.30 -21.56
C GLU A 142 6.32 2.78 -20.18
N ASP A 143 5.01 2.76 -19.95
CA ASP A 143 4.40 3.09 -18.67
C ASP A 143 4.83 2.12 -17.57
N LEU A 144 4.92 0.83 -17.89
CA LEU A 144 5.39 -0.20 -16.97
C LEU A 144 6.86 0.03 -16.56
N GLU A 145 7.72 0.41 -17.50
CA GLU A 145 9.10 0.77 -17.19
C GLU A 145 9.18 2.06 -16.35
N MET A 146 8.38 3.07 -16.67
CA MET A 146 8.37 4.36 -15.96
C MET A 146 7.91 4.21 -14.51
N ILE A 147 6.82 3.46 -14.25
CA ILE A 147 6.34 3.25 -12.88
C ILE A 147 7.41 2.52 -12.03
N MET A 148 8.18 1.61 -12.62
CA MET A 148 9.26 0.91 -11.91
C MET A 148 10.48 1.78 -11.63
N LYS A 149 10.85 2.66 -12.57
CA LYS A 149 11.90 3.67 -12.35
C LYS A 149 11.48 4.66 -11.25
N GLY A 150 10.21 5.07 -11.23
CA GLY A 150 9.67 5.93 -10.16
C GLY A 150 9.74 5.30 -8.78
N LEU A 151 9.48 3.99 -8.66
CA LEU A 151 9.65 3.25 -7.41
C LEU A 151 11.12 3.20 -6.97
N ALA A 152 12.04 2.97 -7.89
CA ALA A 152 13.48 2.97 -7.60
C ALA A 152 13.96 4.36 -7.13
N ASP A 153 13.55 5.43 -7.82
CA ASP A 153 13.84 6.81 -7.45
C ASP A 153 13.32 7.12 -6.04
N PHE A 154 12.10 6.70 -5.72
CA PHE A 154 11.52 6.85 -4.39
C PHE A 154 12.37 6.17 -3.30
N HIS A 155 12.79 4.91 -3.52
CA HIS A 155 13.63 4.18 -2.58
C HIS A 155 14.97 4.90 -2.36
N VAL A 156 15.67 5.28 -3.44
CA VAL A 156 16.96 5.98 -3.35
C VAL A 156 16.82 7.34 -2.67
N ALA A 157 15.80 8.12 -3.03
CA ALA A 157 15.56 9.43 -2.46
C ALA A 157 15.21 9.36 -0.96
N SER A 158 14.56 8.29 -0.52
CA SER A 158 14.17 8.13 0.90
C SER A 158 15.34 7.88 1.85
N ILE A 159 16.49 7.43 1.35
CA ILE A 159 17.67 7.13 2.17
C ILE A 159 18.13 8.41 2.87
N GLY A 160 18.19 8.35 4.20
CA GLY A 160 18.57 9.47 5.07
C GLY A 160 17.40 10.18 5.74
N TYR A 161 16.15 9.84 5.41
CA TYR A 161 14.99 10.31 6.18
C TYR A 161 15.11 9.86 7.63
N LYS A 162 14.89 10.77 8.57
CA LYS A 162 14.71 10.48 10.00
C LYS A 162 13.52 11.29 10.51
N PRO A 163 12.55 10.68 11.21
CA PRO A 163 11.43 11.43 11.77
C PRO A 163 11.92 12.43 12.83
N PRO A 164 11.25 13.58 12.99
CA PRO A 164 11.58 14.55 14.04
C PRO A 164 11.53 13.96 15.46
N PRO A 165 12.20 14.60 16.44
CA PRO A 165 12.14 14.19 17.85
C PRO A 165 10.70 14.00 18.35
N GLY A 166 10.45 12.89 19.04
CA GLY A 166 9.14 12.54 19.61
C GLY A 166 8.23 11.72 18.69
N ILE A 167 8.55 11.62 17.39
CA ILE A 167 7.84 10.74 16.46
C ILE A 167 8.59 9.40 16.39
N PRO A 168 7.93 8.26 16.69
CA PRO A 168 8.59 6.97 16.65
C PRO A 168 8.88 6.54 15.22
N ILE A 169 9.91 5.72 15.08
CA ILE A 169 10.23 5.03 13.83
C ILE A 169 9.22 3.90 13.60
N PHE A 170 8.69 3.82 12.38
CA PHE A 170 7.93 2.66 11.91
C PHE A 170 8.79 1.84 10.96
N THR A 171 9.18 0.65 11.41
CA THR A 171 10.05 -0.26 10.66
C THR A 171 9.50 -1.68 10.68
N LYS A 172 9.73 -2.39 9.58
CA LYS A 172 9.45 -3.80 9.37
C LYS A 172 10.72 -4.62 9.08
N LEU A 173 11.90 -3.98 9.09
CA LEU A 173 13.20 -4.64 8.96
C LEU A 173 13.35 -5.77 9.99
N GLY A 174 13.81 -6.93 9.52
CA GLY A 174 14.01 -8.14 10.34
C GLY A 174 12.73 -8.85 10.79
N ARG A 175 11.53 -8.38 10.39
CA ARG A 175 10.24 -8.91 10.90
C ARG A 175 9.59 -9.97 10.01
N TRP A 176 10.10 -10.22 8.81
CA TRP A 176 9.45 -11.11 7.85
C TRP A 176 9.30 -12.54 8.37
N PRO A 177 10.29 -13.17 9.05
CA PRO A 177 10.13 -14.51 9.61
C PRO A 177 8.93 -14.62 10.55
N ASN A 178 8.77 -13.66 11.47
CA ASN A 178 7.64 -13.60 12.38
C ASN A 178 6.30 -13.34 11.66
N HIS A 179 6.32 -12.57 10.56
CA HIS A 179 5.12 -12.37 9.75
C HIS A 179 4.70 -13.66 9.03
N TYR A 180 5.65 -14.44 8.52
CA TYR A 180 5.37 -15.74 7.91
C TYR A 180 4.78 -16.71 8.93
N ILE A 181 5.41 -16.82 10.10
CA ILE A 181 4.93 -17.67 11.21
C ILE A 181 3.47 -17.36 11.54
N LYS A 182 3.16 -16.09 11.75
CA LYS A 182 1.79 -15.67 12.04
C LYS A 182 0.81 -16.08 10.96
N ARG A 183 1.17 -15.93 9.67
CA ARG A 183 0.28 -16.25 8.55
C ARG A 183 0.03 -17.74 8.40
N PHE A 184 1.07 -18.58 8.39
CA PHE A 184 0.84 -20.01 8.24
C PHE A 184 0.16 -20.61 9.49
N GLN A 185 0.41 -20.07 10.69
CA GLN A 185 -0.34 -20.46 11.89
C GLN A 185 -1.81 -20.03 11.80
N GLN A 186 -2.08 -18.84 11.24
CA GLN A 186 -3.43 -18.36 11.03
C GLN A 186 -4.19 -19.22 10.01
N MET A 187 -3.52 -19.73 8.97
CA MET A 187 -4.10 -20.71 8.04
C MET A 187 -4.47 -22.02 8.76
N GLU A 188 -3.60 -22.53 9.64
CA GLU A 188 -3.93 -23.70 10.46
C GLU A 188 -5.16 -23.45 11.38
N ILE A 189 -5.26 -22.26 11.97
CA ILE A 189 -6.42 -21.86 12.78
C ILE A 189 -7.70 -21.83 11.93
N TRP A 190 -7.62 -21.32 10.70
CA TRP A 190 -8.77 -21.29 9.80
C TRP A 190 -9.25 -22.68 9.43
N LYS A 191 -8.40 -23.71 9.38
CA LYS A 191 -8.86 -25.11 9.21
C LYS A 191 -9.86 -25.51 10.29
N THR A 192 -9.62 -25.15 11.55
CA THR A 192 -10.56 -25.43 12.64
C THR A 192 -11.90 -24.74 12.40
N LEU A 193 -11.89 -23.48 11.95
CA LEU A 193 -13.11 -22.77 11.60
C LEU A 193 -13.86 -23.43 10.42
N SER A 194 -13.14 -23.83 9.37
CA SER A 194 -13.71 -24.51 8.19
C SER A 194 -14.46 -25.80 8.56
N THR A 195 -14.00 -26.56 9.57
CA THR A 195 -14.71 -27.78 10.02
C THR A 195 -16.09 -27.51 10.61
N THR A 196 -16.37 -26.28 11.04
CA THR A 196 -17.70 -25.87 11.53
C THR A 196 -18.67 -25.50 10.40
N MET A 197 -18.20 -25.50 9.15
CA MET A 197 -18.95 -25.14 7.95
C MET A 197 -18.96 -26.33 6.95
N PRO A 198 -19.48 -27.50 7.33
CA PRO A 198 -19.37 -28.72 6.53
C PRO A 198 -20.10 -28.65 5.19
N ASP A 199 -21.11 -27.78 5.04
CA ASP A 199 -21.88 -27.62 3.81
C ASP A 199 -21.37 -26.48 2.90
N ASP A 200 -20.33 -25.74 3.31
CA ASP A 200 -19.74 -24.65 2.52
C ASP A 200 -18.70 -25.20 1.54
N PRO A 201 -18.92 -25.11 0.20
CA PRO A 201 -18.00 -25.68 -0.77
C PRO A 201 -16.59 -25.09 -0.70
N PHE A 202 -16.47 -23.80 -0.37
CA PHE A 202 -15.18 -23.14 -0.15
C PHE A 202 -14.42 -23.82 0.99
N SER A 203 -15.07 -24.03 2.13
CA SER A 203 -14.46 -24.64 3.31
C SER A 203 -14.13 -26.12 3.12
N GLN A 204 -14.94 -26.86 2.36
CA GLN A 204 -14.61 -28.23 1.95
C GLN A 204 -13.34 -28.27 1.09
N PHE A 205 -13.26 -27.42 0.07
CA PHE A 205 -12.09 -27.35 -0.82
C PHE A 205 -10.84 -26.86 -0.07
N TYR A 206 -10.99 -25.87 0.80
CA TYR A 206 -9.92 -25.39 1.68
C TYR A 206 -9.30 -26.52 2.51
N LEU A 207 -10.13 -27.32 3.20
CA LEU A 207 -9.66 -28.44 4.01
C LEU A 207 -8.96 -29.54 3.19
N ALA A 208 -9.36 -29.73 1.94
CA ALA A 208 -8.76 -30.73 1.05
C ALA A 208 -7.36 -30.35 0.56
N GLU A 209 -7.12 -29.07 0.25
CA GLU A 209 -5.95 -28.65 -0.52
C GLU A 209 -4.94 -27.79 0.27
N ILE A 210 -5.34 -27.12 1.36
CA ILE A 210 -4.52 -26.06 1.97
C ILE A 210 -3.18 -26.54 2.55
N ASP A 211 -3.08 -27.81 2.94
CA ASP A 211 -1.91 -28.34 3.65
C ASP A 211 -0.62 -28.27 2.82
N ALA A 212 -0.72 -28.44 1.50
CA ALA A 212 0.42 -28.28 0.60
C ALA A 212 0.96 -26.84 0.64
N PHE A 213 0.08 -25.84 0.62
CA PHE A 213 0.45 -24.41 0.63
C PHE A 213 0.99 -23.96 2.00
N ILE A 214 0.46 -24.50 3.09
CA ILE A 214 1.00 -24.26 4.44
C ILE A 214 2.42 -24.86 4.56
N LEU A 215 2.65 -26.06 4.01
CA LEU A 215 3.97 -26.67 3.99
C LEU A 215 4.95 -25.84 3.16
N GLU A 216 4.54 -25.37 1.98
CA GLU A 216 5.36 -24.47 1.16
C GLU A 216 5.68 -23.15 1.89
N ALA A 217 4.71 -22.54 2.57
CA ALA A 217 4.94 -21.35 3.39
C ALA A 217 5.98 -21.58 4.51
N LYS A 218 5.96 -22.76 5.14
CA LYS A 218 6.96 -23.17 6.15
C LYS A 218 8.35 -23.38 5.53
N HIS A 219 8.43 -23.97 4.34
CA HIS A 219 9.69 -24.10 3.59
C HIS A 219 10.25 -22.75 3.15
N THR A 220 9.41 -21.85 2.63
CA THR A 220 9.80 -20.47 2.27
C THR A 220 10.34 -19.71 3.48
N HIS A 221 9.72 -19.87 4.65
CA HIS A 221 10.24 -19.34 5.90
C HIS A 221 11.65 -19.86 6.23
N GLN A 222 11.88 -21.17 6.10
CA GLN A 222 13.21 -21.75 6.34
C GLN A 222 14.25 -21.20 5.35
N ARG A 223 13.93 -21.13 4.06
CA ARG A 223 14.81 -20.56 3.03
C ARG A 223 15.17 -19.10 3.32
N LEU A 224 14.22 -18.31 3.82
CA LEU A 224 14.50 -16.92 4.21
C LEU A 224 15.51 -16.87 5.37
N LEU A 225 15.37 -17.73 6.37
CA LEU A 225 16.30 -17.79 7.51
C LEU A 225 17.71 -18.23 7.10
N GLU A 226 17.82 -19.08 6.08
CA GLU A 226 19.09 -19.56 5.52
C GLU A 226 19.74 -18.57 4.54
N SER A 227 19.00 -17.55 4.11
CA SER A 227 19.48 -16.50 3.21
C SER A 227 20.19 -15.36 3.96
N GLU A 228 20.77 -14.42 3.21
CA GLU A 228 21.38 -13.21 3.74
C GLU A 228 20.37 -12.16 4.26
N TYR A 229 19.07 -12.51 4.41
CA TYR A 229 18.02 -11.60 4.87
C TYR A 229 18.37 -10.89 6.18
N THR A 230 18.80 -11.64 7.20
CA THR A 230 19.14 -11.08 8.51
C THR A 230 20.26 -10.05 8.37
N LYS A 231 21.36 -10.43 7.70
CA LYS A 231 22.49 -9.54 7.46
C LYS A 231 22.08 -8.27 6.72
N TRP A 232 21.32 -8.39 5.62
CA TRP A 232 20.89 -7.23 4.85
C TRP A 232 19.98 -6.30 5.65
N THR A 233 19.05 -6.85 6.44
CA THR A 233 18.19 -6.03 7.31
C THR A 233 18.95 -5.35 8.44
N ASP A 234 20.01 -5.96 8.98
CA ASP A 234 20.88 -5.36 9.99
C ASP A 234 21.71 -4.19 9.40
N GLU A 235 22.27 -4.38 8.21
CA GLU A 235 23.01 -3.33 7.48
C GLU A 235 22.13 -2.10 7.22
N LEU A 236 20.88 -2.32 6.79
CA LEU A 236 19.92 -1.25 6.49
C LEU A 236 19.41 -0.51 7.74
N GLN A 237 19.59 -1.01 8.97
CA GLN A 237 19.20 -0.25 10.17
C GLN A 237 19.90 1.12 10.27
N THR A 238 21.12 1.24 9.71
CA THR A 238 21.91 2.47 9.78
C THR A 238 21.38 3.55 8.84
N PHE A 239 21.04 3.16 7.61
CA PHE A 239 20.53 4.04 6.55
C PHE A 239 19.37 3.37 5.81
N PRO A 240 18.19 3.25 6.45
CA PRO A 240 17.07 2.56 5.85
C PRO A 240 16.46 3.40 4.72
N ASN A 241 16.02 2.73 3.65
CA ASN A 241 15.05 3.29 2.72
C ASN A 241 13.63 3.13 3.29
N LEU A 242 12.73 4.01 2.88
CA LEU A 242 11.30 3.78 3.00
C LEU A 242 10.86 2.82 1.91
N CYS A 243 9.89 1.97 2.25
CA CYS A 243 8.99 1.38 1.27
C CYS A 243 7.70 2.20 1.27
N HIS A 244 7.12 2.40 0.10
CA HIS A 244 5.81 3.00 -0.11
C HIS A 244 4.73 2.18 0.58
N GLN A 245 4.81 0.84 0.54
CA GLN A 245 3.87 -0.14 1.10
C GLN A 245 2.51 -0.22 0.40
N ASP A 246 2.17 0.70 -0.48
CA ASP A 246 0.92 0.70 -1.27
C ASP A 246 1.14 1.29 -2.68
N TYR A 247 2.25 0.94 -3.31
CA TYR A 247 2.63 1.51 -4.60
C TYR A 247 1.85 0.86 -5.75
N GLY A 248 1.38 1.68 -6.70
CA GLY A 248 0.61 1.23 -7.86
C GLY A 248 0.10 2.40 -8.70
N THR A 249 -0.73 2.12 -9.70
CA THR A 249 -1.26 3.13 -10.64
C THR A 249 -2.14 4.18 -9.97
N GLY A 250 -2.83 3.84 -8.87
CA GLY A 250 -3.62 4.80 -8.09
C GLY A 250 -2.78 5.78 -7.27
N ASN A 251 -1.51 5.42 -6.99
CA ASN A 251 -0.59 6.18 -6.14
C ASN A 251 0.65 6.68 -6.91
N SER A 252 0.55 6.75 -8.24
CA SER A 252 1.59 7.29 -9.11
C SER A 252 0.99 7.98 -10.33
N LEU A 253 1.65 9.04 -10.80
CA LEU A 253 1.17 9.84 -11.94
C LEU A 253 2.32 10.14 -12.89
N LEU A 254 2.01 10.20 -14.19
CA LEU A 254 2.87 10.77 -15.21
C LEU A 254 2.38 12.18 -15.55
N ASP A 255 3.22 13.18 -15.30
CA ASP A 255 2.90 14.57 -15.63
C ASP A 255 3.07 14.86 -17.14
N PRO A 256 2.57 16.00 -17.65
CA PRO A 256 2.71 16.37 -19.07
C PRO A 256 4.16 16.56 -19.56
N SER A 257 5.14 16.62 -18.65
CA SER A 257 6.57 16.71 -18.95
C SER A 257 7.26 15.34 -18.85
N ASN A 258 6.48 14.25 -18.86
CA ASN A 258 6.93 12.86 -18.72
C ASN A 258 7.74 12.62 -17.44
N GLN A 259 7.41 13.30 -16.35
CA GLN A 259 8.00 13.05 -15.05
C GLN A 259 7.08 12.20 -14.18
N ILE A 260 7.67 11.25 -13.47
CA ILE A 260 6.96 10.33 -12.59
C ILE A 260 6.81 10.99 -11.21
N TRP A 261 5.57 11.03 -10.73
CA TRP A 261 5.22 11.49 -9.39
C TRP A 261 4.71 10.34 -8.55
N VAL A 262 5.13 10.30 -7.28
CA VAL A 262 4.61 9.35 -6.29
C VAL A 262 3.71 10.11 -5.32
N ILE A 263 2.49 9.62 -5.14
CA ILE A 263 1.48 10.25 -4.28
C ILE A 263 1.03 9.27 -3.18
N ASP A 264 0.35 9.79 -2.17
CA ASP A 264 -0.17 9.02 -1.03
C ASP A 264 0.88 8.20 -0.24
N LEU A 265 1.75 8.92 0.47
CA LEU A 265 2.78 8.32 1.32
C LEU A 265 2.22 7.87 2.69
N ASP A 266 0.91 7.76 2.91
CA ASP A 266 0.32 7.50 4.24
C ASP A 266 0.66 6.12 4.82
N THR A 267 1.22 5.23 4.00
CA THR A 267 1.53 3.85 4.38
C THR A 267 3.03 3.57 4.53
N VAL A 268 3.87 4.59 4.31
CA VAL A 268 5.33 4.42 4.31
C VAL A 268 5.87 3.88 5.63
N SER A 269 6.87 3.01 5.53
CA SER A 269 7.66 2.51 6.66
C SER A 269 9.00 1.99 6.16
N TYR A 270 9.99 1.93 7.05
CA TYR A 270 11.27 1.32 6.69
C TYR A 270 11.14 -0.19 6.49
N ASP A 271 11.61 -0.69 5.36
CA ASP A 271 11.69 -2.11 5.03
C ASP A 271 12.65 -2.32 3.85
N LEU A 272 12.91 -3.56 3.47
CA LEU A 272 13.68 -3.87 2.26
C LEU A 272 12.94 -3.38 1.01
N PRO A 273 13.61 -2.72 0.04
CA PRO A 273 12.96 -2.15 -1.15
C PRO A 273 12.27 -3.20 -2.02
N ILE A 274 12.78 -4.44 -2.00
CA ILE A 274 12.19 -5.60 -2.68
C ILE A 274 10.77 -5.94 -2.19
N ARG A 275 10.34 -5.39 -1.06
CA ARG A 275 8.97 -5.53 -0.57
C ARG A 275 7.96 -4.88 -1.51
N ASP A 276 8.24 -3.66 -1.97
CA ASP A 276 7.35 -2.95 -2.88
C ASP A 276 7.40 -3.59 -4.26
N LEU A 277 8.56 -4.11 -4.69
CA LEU A 277 8.68 -4.93 -5.90
C LEU A 277 7.73 -6.13 -5.83
N ARG A 278 7.77 -6.95 -4.77
CA ARG A 278 6.82 -8.06 -4.60
C ARG A 278 5.37 -7.55 -4.62
N LYS A 279 5.06 -6.51 -3.85
CA LYS A 279 3.68 -5.97 -3.74
C LYS A 279 3.12 -5.43 -5.05
N MET A 280 3.97 -5.05 -6.00
CA MET A 280 3.54 -4.54 -7.30
C MET A 280 3.55 -5.66 -8.36
N ILE A 281 4.62 -6.45 -8.43
CA ILE A 281 4.82 -7.46 -9.46
C ILE A 281 3.86 -8.64 -9.29
N ILE A 282 3.76 -9.20 -8.08
CA ILE A 282 3.01 -10.45 -7.86
C ILE A 282 1.51 -10.29 -8.15
N PRO A 283 0.80 -9.28 -7.59
CA PRO A 283 -0.61 -9.09 -7.91
C PRO A 283 -0.86 -8.82 -9.40
N LEU A 284 0.07 -8.14 -10.09
CA LEU A 284 -0.09 -7.88 -11.51
C LEU A 284 0.00 -9.18 -12.34
N LEU A 285 0.96 -10.05 -12.02
CA LEU A 285 1.16 -11.31 -12.74
C LEU A 285 0.11 -12.39 -12.39
N ASP A 286 -0.65 -12.22 -11.31
CA ASP A 286 -1.80 -13.10 -10.99
C ASP A 286 -2.91 -12.98 -12.04
N THR A 287 -3.14 -11.76 -12.54
CA THR A 287 -4.25 -11.47 -13.46
C THR A 287 -4.13 -12.13 -14.84
N THR A 288 -2.97 -12.69 -15.20
CA THR A 288 -2.72 -13.23 -16.54
C THR A 288 -3.02 -14.71 -16.68
N GLY A 289 -3.28 -15.44 -15.59
CA GLY A 289 -3.54 -16.89 -15.60
C GLY A 289 -2.34 -17.76 -16.04
N VAL A 290 -1.21 -17.13 -16.39
CA VAL A 290 0.08 -17.72 -16.72
C VAL A 290 1.19 -16.82 -16.19
N TRP A 291 2.34 -17.39 -15.84
CA TRP A 291 3.51 -16.59 -15.46
C TRP A 291 4.08 -15.86 -16.68
N ASN A 292 3.91 -14.54 -16.75
CA ASN A 292 4.44 -13.71 -17.83
C ASN A 292 5.88 -13.28 -17.53
N GLU A 293 6.84 -14.17 -17.87
CA GLU A 293 8.27 -13.94 -17.69
C GLU A 293 8.76 -12.65 -18.35
N ASN A 294 8.28 -12.34 -19.56
CA ASN A 294 8.71 -11.12 -20.27
C ASN A 294 8.32 -9.86 -19.50
N GLN A 295 7.09 -9.81 -18.99
CA GLN A 295 6.62 -8.68 -18.19
C GLN A 295 7.40 -8.56 -16.88
N PHE A 296 7.68 -9.68 -16.20
CA PHE A 296 8.53 -9.72 -15.01
C PHE A 296 9.92 -9.12 -15.29
N GLN A 297 10.57 -9.54 -16.38
CA GLN A 297 11.90 -9.04 -16.75
C GLN A 297 11.89 -7.56 -17.10
N ILE A 298 10.87 -7.06 -17.81
CA ILE A 298 10.73 -5.61 -18.09
C ILE A 298 10.71 -4.82 -16.78
N MET A 299 9.91 -5.25 -15.80
CA MET A 299 9.76 -4.55 -14.54
C MET A 299 11.04 -4.54 -13.71
N ILE A 300 11.67 -5.71 -13.56
CA ILE A 300 12.90 -5.86 -12.79
C ILE A 300 14.04 -5.08 -13.45
N ASN A 301 14.22 -5.20 -14.77
CA ASN A 301 15.27 -4.48 -15.48
C ASN A 301 15.06 -2.95 -15.41
N ALA A 302 13.82 -2.47 -15.49
CA ALA A 302 13.52 -1.05 -15.35
C ALA A 302 13.87 -0.53 -13.95
N TYR A 303 13.53 -1.27 -12.89
CA TYR A 303 13.89 -0.91 -11.53
C TYR A 303 15.43 -0.94 -11.32
N GLU A 304 16.09 -2.03 -11.73
CA GLU A 304 17.53 -2.22 -11.56
C GLU A 304 18.36 -1.23 -12.39
N SER A 305 17.80 -0.64 -13.46
CA SER A 305 18.45 0.42 -14.22
C SER A 305 18.72 1.70 -13.39
N VAL A 306 17.99 1.87 -12.28
CA VAL A 306 18.13 3.00 -11.34
C VAL A 306 18.73 2.53 -10.02
N SER A 307 18.24 1.42 -9.46
CA SER A 307 18.70 0.86 -8.18
C SER A 307 19.04 -0.63 -8.35
N PRO A 308 20.27 -0.96 -8.81
CA PRO A 308 20.69 -2.35 -9.04
C PRO A 308 20.56 -3.23 -7.79
N LEU A 309 20.18 -4.49 -7.98
CA LEU A 309 20.12 -5.48 -6.91
C LEU A 309 21.24 -6.49 -7.07
N THR A 310 21.89 -6.84 -5.96
CA THR A 310 22.84 -7.95 -5.94
C THR A 310 22.14 -9.29 -6.13
N ALA A 311 22.90 -10.31 -6.49
CA ALA A 311 22.40 -11.66 -6.67
C ALA A 311 21.71 -12.19 -5.40
N GLU A 312 22.31 -11.93 -4.24
CA GLU A 312 21.79 -12.30 -2.92
C GLU A 312 20.49 -11.57 -2.59
N GLN A 313 20.39 -10.27 -2.93
CA GLN A 313 19.16 -9.48 -2.73
C GLN A 313 18.02 -9.99 -3.63
N LYS A 314 18.32 -10.37 -4.88
CA LYS A 314 17.35 -10.97 -5.80
C LYS A 314 16.89 -12.34 -5.30
N LYS A 315 17.80 -13.17 -4.78
CA LYS A 315 17.45 -14.45 -4.15
C LYS A 315 16.48 -14.26 -2.98
N ILE A 316 16.72 -13.28 -2.11
CA ILE A 316 15.80 -12.93 -1.01
C ILE A 316 14.43 -12.48 -1.54
N MET A 317 14.42 -11.66 -2.59
CA MET A 317 13.18 -11.21 -3.24
C MET A 317 12.37 -12.39 -3.79
N PHE A 318 13.00 -13.31 -4.52
CA PHE A 318 12.30 -14.47 -5.07
C PHE A 318 11.81 -15.41 -3.97
N ILE A 319 12.57 -15.60 -2.89
CA ILE A 319 12.11 -16.33 -1.70
C ILE A 319 10.86 -15.65 -1.11
N ASP A 320 10.83 -14.34 -0.94
CA ASP A 320 9.64 -13.64 -0.42
C ASP A 320 8.45 -13.72 -1.39
N MET A 321 8.69 -13.64 -2.70
CA MET A 321 7.66 -13.81 -3.72
C MET A 321 7.03 -15.21 -3.72
N LEU A 322 7.75 -16.26 -3.28
CA LEU A 322 7.20 -17.60 -3.12
C LEU A 322 6.17 -17.71 -1.98
N PHE A 323 6.23 -16.83 -0.98
CA PHE A 323 5.29 -16.91 0.13
C PHE A 323 3.85 -16.65 -0.37
N PRO A 324 2.83 -17.41 0.09
CA PRO A 324 1.48 -17.35 -0.48
C PRO A 324 0.67 -16.16 0.05
N TYR A 325 1.07 -14.95 -0.32
CA TYR A 325 0.45 -13.71 0.13
C TYR A 325 -0.97 -13.53 -0.44
N GLU A 326 -1.14 -13.68 -1.75
CA GLU A 326 -2.42 -13.45 -2.42
C GLU A 326 -3.45 -14.52 -2.01
N LEU A 327 -3.02 -15.79 -1.96
CA LEU A 327 -3.83 -16.87 -1.39
C LEU A 327 -4.24 -16.60 0.06
N TYR A 328 -3.31 -16.12 0.91
CA TYR A 328 -3.63 -15.76 2.29
C TYR A 328 -4.71 -14.68 2.37
N ASP A 329 -4.65 -13.66 1.51
CA ASP A 329 -5.62 -12.57 1.51
C ASP A 329 -7.01 -13.03 1.02
N VAL A 330 -7.09 -13.92 0.02
CA VAL A 330 -8.35 -14.58 -0.38
C VAL A 330 -8.98 -15.38 0.76
N ILE A 331 -8.17 -16.15 1.50
CA ILE A 331 -8.65 -16.92 2.65
C ILE A 331 -9.10 -15.99 3.79
N ARG A 332 -8.37 -14.90 4.02
CA ARG A 332 -8.71 -13.87 5.01
C ARG A 332 -10.04 -13.20 4.68
N GLU A 333 -10.34 -12.94 3.40
CA GLU A 333 -11.63 -12.42 2.98
C GLU A 333 -12.79 -13.32 3.42
N LYS A 334 -12.67 -14.63 3.18
CA LYS A 334 -13.69 -15.60 3.59
C LYS A 334 -13.86 -15.64 5.10
N TYR A 335 -12.78 -15.81 5.86
CA TYR A 335 -12.88 -16.19 7.28
C TYR A 335 -12.85 -15.02 8.26
N VAL A 336 -12.25 -13.89 7.89
CA VAL A 336 -12.19 -12.69 8.74
C VAL A 336 -13.21 -11.67 8.29
N ARG A 337 -13.23 -11.32 7.00
CA ARG A 337 -14.16 -10.32 6.45
C ARG A 337 -15.56 -10.91 6.18
N LYS A 338 -15.71 -12.24 6.23
CA LYS A 338 -16.97 -12.98 6.01
C LYS A 338 -17.57 -12.72 4.62
N SER A 339 -16.71 -12.45 3.64
CA SER A 339 -17.07 -12.26 2.25
C SER A 339 -17.65 -13.56 1.67
N PRO A 340 -18.73 -13.51 0.87
CA PRO A 340 -19.38 -14.70 0.31
C PRO A 340 -18.61 -15.27 -0.88
N LEU A 341 -17.36 -15.70 -0.65
CA LEU A 341 -16.49 -16.24 -1.70
C LEU A 341 -16.85 -17.69 -2.06
N LEU A 342 -16.72 -17.99 -3.35
CA LEU A 342 -16.95 -19.28 -3.99
C LEU A 342 -15.69 -20.14 -4.00
N ALA A 343 -15.87 -21.45 -4.10
CA ALA A 343 -14.74 -22.40 -4.17
C ALA A 343 -13.83 -22.14 -5.39
N ASP A 344 -14.39 -21.68 -6.51
CA ASP A 344 -13.62 -21.37 -7.73
C ASP A 344 -12.64 -20.21 -7.53
N GLU A 345 -12.98 -19.23 -6.67
CA GLU A 345 -12.07 -18.12 -6.33
C GLU A 345 -10.86 -18.63 -5.53
N LEU A 346 -11.08 -19.57 -4.60
CA LEU A 346 -10.00 -20.23 -3.87
C LEU A 346 -9.15 -21.11 -4.80
N ALA A 347 -9.79 -21.85 -5.72
CA ALA A 347 -9.11 -22.68 -6.70
C ALA A 347 -8.21 -21.85 -7.63
N GLY A 348 -8.69 -20.68 -8.07
CA GLY A 348 -7.89 -19.73 -8.86
C GLY A 348 -6.65 -19.26 -8.11
N ALA A 349 -6.81 -18.82 -6.86
CA ALA A 349 -5.69 -18.38 -6.03
C ALA A 349 -4.66 -19.50 -5.79
N MET A 350 -5.12 -20.73 -5.52
CA MET A 350 -4.25 -21.90 -5.37
C MET A 350 -3.51 -22.25 -6.66
N GLU A 351 -4.15 -22.14 -7.82
CA GLU A 351 -3.52 -22.41 -9.11
C GLU A 351 -2.45 -21.37 -9.45
N TYR A 352 -2.72 -20.09 -9.17
CA TYR A 352 -1.71 -19.05 -9.33
C TYR A 352 -0.47 -19.31 -8.46
N GLU A 353 -0.66 -19.70 -7.20
CA GLU A 353 0.46 -20.05 -6.30
C GLU A 353 1.31 -21.20 -6.88
N ARG A 354 0.70 -22.22 -7.50
CA ARG A 354 1.44 -23.32 -8.16
C ARG A 354 2.24 -22.83 -9.37
N ILE A 355 1.63 -21.99 -10.22
CA ILE A 355 2.29 -21.41 -11.40
C ILE A 355 3.48 -20.55 -10.98
N LYS A 356 3.26 -19.64 -10.02
CA LYS A 356 4.29 -18.78 -9.43
C LYS A 356 5.40 -19.59 -8.80
N SER A 357 5.06 -20.62 -8.00
CA SER A 357 6.04 -21.50 -7.35
C SER A 357 6.97 -22.17 -8.36
N LYS A 358 6.41 -22.72 -9.45
CA LYS A 358 7.20 -23.36 -10.50
C LYS A 358 8.18 -22.37 -11.16
N ALA A 359 7.72 -21.17 -11.50
CA ALA A 359 8.55 -20.17 -12.16
C ALA A 359 9.68 -19.66 -11.25
N LEU A 360 9.36 -19.30 -10.00
CA LEU A 360 10.33 -18.73 -9.07
C LEU A 360 11.35 -19.75 -8.57
N ASN A 361 10.99 -21.03 -8.45
CA ASN A 361 11.99 -22.04 -8.06
C ASN A 361 13.06 -22.23 -9.13
N ILE A 362 12.72 -22.14 -10.42
CA ILE A 362 13.72 -22.15 -11.52
C ILE A 362 14.67 -20.96 -11.35
N LEU A 363 14.15 -19.75 -11.10
CA LEU A 363 14.98 -18.56 -10.90
C LEU A 363 15.89 -18.67 -9.67
N ILE A 364 15.42 -19.31 -8.59
CA ILE A 364 16.24 -19.45 -7.38
C ILE A 364 17.35 -20.50 -7.55
N GLU A 365 17.17 -21.50 -8.40
CA GLU A 365 18.20 -22.49 -8.75
C GLU A 365 19.39 -21.88 -9.52
N GLU A 366 19.22 -20.70 -10.13
CA GLU A 366 20.28 -19.96 -10.81
C GLU A 366 21.28 -19.29 -9.83
N PHE A 367 21.01 -19.32 -8.52
CA PHE A 367 21.85 -18.74 -7.44
C PHE A 367 22.34 -19.79 -6.44
#